data_AF-A0A969L397-F1
#
_entry.id   AF-A0A969L397-F1
#
_cell.length_a   1.000
_cell.length_b   1.000
_cell.length_c   1.000
_cell.angle_alpha   90.00
_cell.angle_beta   90.00
_cell.angle_gamma   90.00
#
_symmetry.space_group_name_H-M   'P 1'
#
loop_
_entity.id
_entity.type
_entity.pdbx_description
1 polymer ?
#
loop_
_entity_poly.entity_id
_entity_poly.type
_entity_poly.pdbx_seq_one_letter_code
_entity_poly.pdbx_strand_id
1 'polypeptide(L)'
;MSRIEDDSPDKDDSPDFDSELPVSADQSQPLERPFTADEQAAFEKGAAALGLSLDQLSEILGETTLDIYFNNAASWANIPRNVWEYSIGGSQVLKKWLSCREASLLGRPLKSEETHEVTHIARRIMALLLLGPALDANYRAVKRTTQTM
;
A
#
# COMPACT_ATOMS: atom_id res chain seq x y z
N MET A 1 -43.77 27.70 -49.06
CA MET A 1 -43.83 26.27 -48.73
C MET A 1 -42.65 25.59 -49.39
N SER A 2 -41.63 25.05 -48.76
CA SER A 2 -41.06 25.19 -47.41
C SER A 2 -39.60 24.80 -47.58
N ARG A 3 -38.73 25.63 -47.00
CA ARG A 3 -37.30 25.41 -46.78
C ARG A 3 -37.16 24.26 -45.78
N ILE A 4 -36.49 23.17 -46.16
CA ILE A 4 -36.08 22.14 -45.21
C ILE A 4 -34.62 22.43 -44.91
N GLU A 5 -34.42 23.03 -43.74
CA GLU A 5 -33.10 23.22 -43.13
C GLU A 5 -32.54 21.87 -42.72
N ASP A 6 -31.31 21.65 -43.16
CA ASP A 6 -30.38 20.62 -42.72
C ASP A 6 -30.05 20.90 -41.25
N ASP A 7 -30.62 20.11 -40.34
CA ASP A 7 -30.37 20.18 -38.91
C ASP A 7 -30.04 18.78 -38.40
N SER A 8 -28.80 18.37 -38.67
CA SER A 8 -28.14 17.30 -37.95
C SER A 8 -27.40 17.93 -36.77
N PRO A 9 -27.87 17.78 -35.52
CA PRO A 9 -27.01 18.04 -34.38
C PRO A 9 -26.15 16.79 -34.17
N ASP A 10 -24.91 16.84 -34.69
CA ASP A 10 -23.80 16.05 -34.18
C ASP A 10 -23.62 16.42 -32.70
N LYS A 11 -24.34 15.69 -31.83
CA LYS A 11 -23.93 15.58 -30.43
C LYS A 11 -22.68 14.74 -30.41
N ASP A 12 -21.56 15.45 -30.40
CA ASP A 12 -20.27 14.98 -29.95
C ASP A 12 -20.42 14.52 -28.48
N ASP A 13 -20.98 13.31 -28.28
CA ASP A 13 -20.91 12.54 -27.04
C ASP A 13 -19.48 11.97 -26.91
N SER A 14 -18.50 12.87 -26.94
CA SER A 14 -17.17 12.58 -26.45
C SER A 14 -17.32 12.29 -24.94
N PRO A 15 -16.97 11.08 -24.46
CA PRO A 15 -17.04 10.81 -23.04
C PRO A 15 -16.08 11.74 -22.32
N ASP A 16 -16.65 12.53 -21.42
CA ASP A 16 -15.96 13.48 -20.55
C ASP A 16 -14.87 12.72 -19.77
N PHE A 17 -13.62 12.82 -20.23
CA PHE A 17 -12.47 12.08 -19.72
C PHE A 17 -12.06 12.54 -18.29
N ASP A 18 -12.72 13.59 -17.79
CA ASP A 18 -12.57 14.19 -16.47
C ASP A 18 -13.69 13.80 -15.49
N SER A 19 -14.46 12.73 -15.76
CA SER A 19 -15.31 12.13 -14.73
C SER A 19 -14.43 11.40 -13.70
N GLU A 20 -13.82 12.16 -12.79
CA GLU A 20 -13.23 11.66 -11.55
C GLU A 20 -14.31 10.87 -10.79
N LEU A 21 -14.30 9.55 -10.99
CA LEU A 21 -15.20 8.66 -10.28
C LEU A 21 -14.97 8.81 -8.77
N PRO A 22 -16.03 9.00 -7.97
CA PRO A 22 -15.87 9.17 -6.54
C PRO A 22 -15.17 7.95 -5.95
N VAL A 23 -13.95 8.16 -5.42
CA VAL A 23 -13.15 7.18 -4.68
C VAL A 23 -13.97 6.73 -3.47
N SER A 24 -14.59 5.55 -3.53
CA SER A 24 -15.32 4.95 -2.41
C SER A 24 -14.53 3.76 -1.89
N ALA A 25 -13.95 3.91 -0.69
CA ALA A 25 -13.10 2.88 -0.07
C ALA A 25 -13.87 1.67 0.52
N ASP A 26 -15.19 1.55 0.30
CA ASP A 26 -16.00 0.47 0.89
C ASP A 26 -15.85 -0.88 0.16
N GLN A 27 -15.20 -0.92 -1.02
CA GLN A 27 -15.01 -2.15 -1.81
C GLN A 27 -13.55 -2.59 -1.95
N SER A 28 -12.58 -1.93 -1.28
CA SER A 28 -11.16 -2.24 -1.46
C SER A 28 -10.77 -3.55 -0.77
N GLN A 29 -11.05 -4.68 -1.43
CA GLN A 29 -10.61 -5.98 -0.97
C GLN A 29 -9.14 -6.17 -1.36
N PRO A 30 -8.24 -6.45 -0.40
CA PRO A 30 -6.84 -6.65 -0.73
C PRO A 30 -6.70 -7.97 -1.51
N LEU A 31 -6.14 -7.88 -2.72
CA LEU A 31 -5.81 -9.02 -3.55
C LEU A 31 -4.44 -9.55 -3.14
N GLU A 32 -4.43 -10.72 -2.52
CA GLU A 32 -3.20 -11.40 -2.14
C GLU A 32 -2.64 -12.19 -3.33
N ARG A 33 -1.36 -11.99 -3.62
CA ARG A 33 -0.63 -12.70 -4.68
C ARG A 33 0.82 -12.97 -4.26
N PRO A 34 1.50 -13.94 -4.88
CA PRO A 34 2.95 -14.09 -4.71
C PRO A 34 3.70 -12.87 -5.27
N PHE A 35 4.93 -12.66 -4.77
CA PHE A 35 5.85 -11.72 -5.38
C PHE A 35 6.23 -12.18 -6.79
N THR A 36 6.34 -11.22 -7.70
CA THR A 36 6.90 -11.42 -9.04
C THR A 36 8.42 -11.57 -8.98
N ALA A 37 9.02 -12.13 -10.04
CA ALA A 37 10.47 -12.27 -10.12
C ALA A 37 11.20 -10.91 -10.03
N ASP A 38 10.63 -9.86 -10.63
CA ASP A 38 11.19 -8.51 -10.58
C ASP A 38 11.14 -7.92 -9.16
N GLU A 39 10.04 -8.14 -8.42
CA GLU A 39 9.91 -7.72 -7.02
C GLU A 39 10.90 -8.48 -6.13
N GLN A 40 11.07 -9.79 -6.34
CA GLN A 40 12.05 -10.61 -5.62
C GLN A 40 13.50 -10.15 -5.90
N ALA A 41 13.83 -9.85 -7.16
CA ALA A 41 15.14 -9.33 -7.53
C ALA A 41 15.41 -7.95 -6.90
N ALA A 42 14.39 -7.09 -6.83
CA ALA A 42 14.49 -5.81 -6.13
C ALA A 42 14.74 -5.99 -4.63
N PHE A 43 14.09 -6.98 -4.00
CA PHE A 43 14.37 -7.34 -2.61
C PHE A 43 15.76 -7.89 -2.40
N GLU A 44 16.26 -8.75 -3.28
CA GLU A 44 17.62 -9.29 -3.17
C GLU A 44 18.66 -8.15 -3.15
N LYS A 45 18.51 -7.18 -4.07
CA LYS A 45 19.35 -6.00 -4.13
C LYS A 45 19.27 -5.16 -2.85
N GLY A 46 18.07 -5.01 -2.28
CA GLY A 46 17.86 -4.28 -1.02
C GLY A 46 18.38 -5.02 0.22
N ALA A 47 18.18 -6.34 0.27
CA ALA A 47 18.58 -7.22 1.37
C ALA A 47 20.10 -7.27 1.51
N ALA A 48 20.82 -7.32 0.39
CA ALA A 48 22.28 -7.29 0.37
C ALA A 48 22.86 -6.05 1.07
N ALA A 49 22.21 -4.88 0.92
CA ALA A 49 22.63 -3.66 1.61
C ALA A 49 22.42 -3.70 3.13
N LEU A 50 21.52 -4.57 3.61
CA LEU A 50 21.20 -4.78 5.02
C LEU A 50 21.86 -6.03 5.62
N GLY A 51 22.61 -6.80 4.82
CA GLY A 51 23.21 -8.07 5.24
C GLY A 51 22.18 -9.17 5.54
N LEU A 52 20.99 -9.09 4.92
CA LEU A 52 19.92 -10.07 5.08
C LEU A 52 19.92 -11.08 3.91
N SER A 53 19.59 -12.34 4.17
CA SER A 53 19.30 -13.33 3.12
C SER A 53 17.85 -13.22 2.63
N LEU A 54 17.53 -13.82 1.47
CA LEU A 54 16.15 -13.88 0.96
C LEU A 54 15.22 -14.68 1.87
N ASP A 55 15.72 -15.73 2.52
CA ASP A 55 14.94 -16.51 3.49
C ASP A 55 14.56 -15.64 4.69
N GLN A 56 15.52 -14.89 5.25
CA GLN A 56 15.26 -13.94 6.33
C GLN A 56 14.28 -12.85 5.91
N LEU A 57 14.40 -12.36 4.67
CA LEU A 57 13.50 -11.33 4.16
C LEU A 57 12.07 -11.87 4.02
N SER A 58 11.90 -13.12 3.60
CA SER A 58 10.60 -13.79 3.50
C SER A 58 9.99 -14.03 4.87
N GLU A 59 10.80 -14.38 5.88
CA GLU A 59 10.35 -14.46 7.28
C GLU A 59 9.88 -13.09 7.82
N ILE A 60 10.61 -12.01 7.48
CA ILE A 60 10.34 -10.65 7.98
C ILE A 60 9.15 -10.01 7.28
N LEU A 61 9.06 -10.10 5.95
CA LEU A 61 8.06 -9.40 5.13
C LEU A 61 6.86 -10.28 4.75
N GLY A 62 7.00 -11.60 4.86
CA GLY A 62 6.04 -12.59 4.37
C GLY A 62 6.40 -13.10 2.98
N GLU A 63 5.73 -14.18 2.55
CA GLU A 63 5.93 -14.80 1.22
C GLU A 63 5.01 -14.19 0.14
N THR A 64 3.99 -13.46 0.56
CA THR A 64 2.96 -12.88 -0.29
C THR A 64 2.91 -11.37 -0.16
N THR A 65 2.30 -10.75 -1.16
CA THR A 65 2.07 -9.32 -1.23
C THR A 65 0.60 -9.05 -1.53
N LEU A 66 0.13 -7.88 -1.11
CA LEU A 66 -1.26 -7.47 -1.28
C LEU A 66 -1.31 -6.24 -2.17
N ASP A 67 -2.20 -6.31 -3.15
CA ASP A 67 -2.59 -5.18 -3.97
C ASP A 67 -3.96 -4.68 -3.49
N ILE A 68 -4.05 -3.41 -3.14
CA ILE A 68 -5.23 -2.76 -2.58
C ILE A 68 -5.78 -1.77 -3.60
N TYR A 69 -6.99 -2.04 -4.10
CA TYR A 69 -7.64 -1.20 -5.09
C TYR A 69 -8.64 -0.27 -4.41
N PHE A 70 -8.42 1.05 -4.45
CA PHE A 70 -9.36 2.03 -3.89
C PHE A 70 -10.50 2.35 -4.85
N ASN A 71 -10.19 2.37 -6.15
CA ASN A 71 -11.12 2.54 -7.26
C ASN A 71 -10.42 2.09 -8.56
N ASN A 72 -11.05 2.34 -9.71
CA ASN A 72 -10.45 2.05 -11.02
C ASN A 72 -9.21 2.89 -11.38
N ALA A 73 -8.93 3.99 -10.67
CA ALA A 73 -7.86 4.93 -10.99
C ALA A 73 -6.64 4.85 -10.03
N ALA A 74 -6.82 4.29 -8.84
CA ALA A 74 -5.83 4.27 -7.78
C ALA A 74 -5.79 2.90 -7.09
N SER A 75 -4.60 2.31 -7.10
CA SER A 75 -4.28 1.08 -6.39
C SER A 75 -2.92 1.20 -5.72
N TRP A 76 -2.78 0.62 -4.53
CA TRP A 76 -1.46 0.32 -3.96
C TRP A 76 -1.11 -1.10 -4.29
N ALA A 77 -0.04 -1.30 -5.05
CA ALA A 77 0.47 -2.61 -5.33
C ALA A 77 1.67 -2.93 -4.44
N ASN A 78 1.94 -4.20 -4.26
CA ASN A 78 3.14 -4.73 -3.65
C ASN A 78 3.33 -4.34 -2.16
N ILE A 79 2.28 -4.47 -1.34
CA ILE A 79 2.40 -4.34 0.12
C ILE A 79 2.67 -5.73 0.72
N PRO A 80 3.85 -6.00 1.30
CA PRO A 80 4.12 -7.31 1.88
C PRO A 80 3.14 -7.68 2.99
N ARG A 81 2.85 -8.98 3.13
CA ARG A 81 1.87 -9.48 4.09
C ARG A 81 2.12 -9.01 5.52
N ASN A 82 3.36 -9.09 6.00
CA ASN A 82 3.67 -8.71 7.36
C ASN A 82 3.61 -7.19 7.57
N VAL A 83 3.80 -6.40 6.51
CA VAL A 83 3.62 -4.94 6.54
C VAL A 83 2.14 -4.60 6.68
N TRP A 84 1.27 -5.31 5.96
CA TRP A 84 -0.19 -5.18 6.08
C TRP A 84 -0.72 -5.60 7.45
N GLU A 85 -0.15 -6.67 8.01
CA GLU A 85 -0.54 -7.19 9.32
C GLU A 85 0.07 -6.47 10.51
N TYR A 86 1.02 -5.55 10.26
CA TYR A 86 1.69 -4.82 11.31
C TYR A 86 0.71 -4.08 12.22
N SER A 87 0.82 -4.34 13.52
CA SER A 87 -0.11 -3.83 14.51
C SER A 87 0.60 -3.15 15.68
N ILE A 88 -0.02 -2.08 16.18
CA ILE A 88 0.39 -1.37 17.39
C ILE A 88 -0.82 -1.34 18.32
N GLY A 89 -0.67 -1.79 19.56
CA GLY A 89 -1.76 -1.83 20.55
C GLY A 89 -2.96 -2.69 20.12
N GLY A 90 -2.71 -3.77 19.35
CA GLY A 90 -3.75 -4.68 18.87
C GLY A 90 -4.52 -4.21 17.63
N SER A 91 -4.18 -3.04 17.07
CA SER A 91 -4.81 -2.51 15.85
C SER A 91 -3.85 -2.55 14.68
N GLN A 92 -4.30 -3.06 13.53
CA GLN A 92 -3.54 -3.02 12.28
C GLN A 92 -3.45 -1.58 11.77
N VAL A 93 -2.23 -1.07 11.63
CA VAL A 93 -1.97 0.36 11.37
C VAL A 93 -2.58 0.78 10.04
N LEU A 94 -2.33 0.02 8.97
CA LEU A 94 -2.81 0.35 7.63
C LEU A 94 -4.33 0.22 7.51
N LYS A 95 -4.94 -0.84 8.07
CA LYS A 95 -6.40 -0.98 8.10
C LYS A 95 -7.06 0.14 8.88
N LYS A 96 -6.52 0.50 10.05
CA LYS A 96 -7.09 1.58 10.87
C LYS A 96 -7.00 2.93 10.16
N TRP A 97 -5.88 3.19 9.48
CA TRP A 97 -5.70 4.40 8.67
C TRP A 97 -6.76 4.49 7.57
N LEU A 98 -7.01 3.37 6.87
CA LEU A 98 -8.03 3.28 5.82
C LEU A 98 -9.44 3.48 6.36
N SER A 99 -9.80 2.79 7.45
CA SER A 99 -11.15 2.88 8.03
C SER A 99 -11.52 4.29 8.47
N CYS A 100 -10.56 5.12 8.90
CA CYS A 100 -10.86 6.50 9.28
C CYS A 100 -11.03 7.46 8.07
N ARG A 101 -10.84 6.96 6.85
CA ARG A 101 -10.81 7.74 5.61
C ARG A 101 -11.72 7.20 4.53
N GLU A 102 -12.67 6.36 4.92
CA GLU A 102 -13.72 5.92 4.02
C GLU A 102 -14.54 7.12 3.53
N ALA A 103 -14.96 7.10 2.26
CA ALA A 103 -15.68 8.21 1.65
C ALA A 103 -17.00 8.52 2.38
N SER A 104 -17.65 7.49 2.92
CA SER A 104 -18.84 7.60 3.78
C SER A 104 -18.58 8.40 5.05
N LEU A 105 -17.36 8.36 5.59
CA LEU A 105 -16.95 9.09 6.79
C LEU A 105 -16.39 10.48 6.47
N LEU A 106 -15.71 10.64 5.33
CA LEU A 106 -15.10 11.91 4.91
C LEU A 106 -16.09 12.82 4.17
N GLY A 107 -17.19 12.29 3.64
CA GLY A 107 -18.13 13.02 2.77
C GLY A 107 -17.52 13.43 1.42
N ARG A 108 -16.33 12.92 1.07
CA ARG A 108 -15.59 13.22 -0.15
C ARG A 108 -14.68 12.04 -0.52
N PRO A 109 -14.23 11.93 -1.79
CA PRO A 109 -13.20 10.97 -2.17
C PRO A 109 -11.82 11.28 -1.55
N LEU A 110 -10.97 10.26 -1.49
CA LEU A 110 -9.57 10.39 -1.07
C LEU A 110 -8.78 11.20 -2.10
N LYS A 111 -7.94 12.14 -1.65
CA LYS A 111 -7.05 12.88 -2.56
C LYS A 111 -5.83 12.03 -2.92
N SER A 112 -5.26 12.26 -4.10
CA SER A 112 -4.01 11.61 -4.52
C SER A 112 -2.86 11.81 -3.52
N GLU A 113 -2.71 13.01 -2.94
CA GLU A 113 -1.71 13.26 -1.90
C GLU A 113 -1.90 12.38 -0.66
N GLU A 114 -3.15 12.18 -0.23
CA GLU A 114 -3.48 11.29 0.90
C GLU A 114 -3.14 9.82 0.56
N THR A 115 -3.25 9.41 -0.71
CA THR A 115 -2.84 8.06 -1.13
C THR A 115 -1.33 7.85 -1.07
N HIS A 116 -0.53 8.90 -1.29
CA HIS A 116 0.94 8.83 -1.18
C HIS A 116 1.39 8.67 0.28
N GLU A 117 0.69 9.28 1.23
CA GLU A 117 1.01 9.16 2.64
C GLU A 117 0.98 7.71 3.14
N VAL A 118 0.05 6.89 2.66
CA VAL A 118 0.02 5.47 3.04
C VAL A 118 1.22 4.71 2.51
N THR A 119 1.67 5.05 1.32
CA THR A 119 2.90 4.48 0.77
C THR A 119 4.09 4.81 1.67
N HIS A 120 4.17 6.05 2.19
CA HIS A 120 5.20 6.43 3.16
C HIS A 120 5.08 5.67 4.48
N ILE A 121 3.86 5.46 4.98
CA ILE A 121 3.62 4.67 6.20
C ILE A 121 4.03 3.21 6.00
N ALA A 122 3.61 2.57 4.91
CA ALA A 122 3.96 1.20 4.58
C ALA A 122 5.48 1.02 4.45
N ARG A 123 6.18 1.95 3.78
CA ARG A 123 7.65 1.95 3.69
C ARG A 123 8.33 2.11 5.04
N ARG A 124 7.80 2.95 5.93
CA ARG A 124 8.32 3.11 7.30
C ARG A 124 8.14 1.83 8.12
N ILE A 125 6.96 1.20 8.03
CA ILE A 125 6.70 -0.09 8.69
C ILE A 125 7.66 -1.16 8.17
N MET A 126 7.80 -1.28 6.84
CA MET A 126 8.75 -2.19 6.22
C MET A 126 10.18 -1.97 6.74
N ALA A 127 10.64 -0.72 6.80
CA ALA A 127 11.96 -0.39 7.34
C ALA A 127 12.11 -0.82 8.82
N LEU A 128 11.08 -0.60 9.65
CA LEU A 128 11.08 -1.04 11.05
C LEU A 128 11.19 -2.57 11.17
N LEU A 129 10.45 -3.31 10.34
CA LEU A 129 10.52 -4.77 10.30
C LEU A 129 11.91 -5.26 9.89
N LEU A 130 12.48 -4.67 8.83
CA LEU A 130 13.82 -5.00 8.34
C LEU A 130 14.93 -4.68 9.34
N LEU A 131 14.78 -3.62 10.13
CA LEU A 131 15.73 -3.28 11.21
C LEU A 131 15.55 -4.17 12.46
N GLY A 132 14.40 -4.84 12.61
CA GLY A 132 14.05 -5.65 13.78
C GLY A 132 15.15 -6.60 14.25
N PRO A 133 15.70 -7.47 13.39
CA PRO A 133 16.75 -8.41 13.79
C PRO A 133 18.01 -7.74 14.38
N ALA A 134 18.44 -6.62 13.80
CA ALA A 134 19.61 -5.88 14.29
C ALA A 134 19.32 -5.21 15.65
N LEU A 135 18.13 -4.65 15.82
CA LEU A 135 17.69 -4.07 17.09
C LEU A 135 17.60 -5.13 18.20
N ASP A 136 17.07 -6.30 17.88
CA ASP A 136 17.00 -7.46 18.78
C ASP A 136 18.38 -7.94 19.22
N ALA A 137 19.31 -8.06 18.26
CA ALA A 137 20.69 -8.46 18.55
C ALA A 137 21.37 -7.45 19.50
N ASN A 138 21.20 -6.15 19.23
CA ASN A 138 21.72 -5.07 20.07
C ASN A 138 21.13 -5.12 21.48
N TYR A 139 19.81 -5.27 21.61
CA TYR A 139 19.14 -5.39 22.90
C TYR A 139 19.66 -6.58 23.72
N ARG A 140 19.78 -7.75 23.09
CA ARG A 140 20.29 -8.96 23.76
C ARG A 140 21.75 -8.82 24.18
N ALA A 141 22.58 -8.14 23.40
CA ALA A 141 23.98 -7.87 23.75
C ALA A 141 24.07 -7.01 25.02
N VAL A 142 23.39 -5.85 25.03
CA VAL A 142 23.38 -4.93 26.17
C VAL A 142 22.83 -5.60 27.43
N LYS A 143 21.71 -6.33 27.31
CA LYS A 143 21.10 -7.04 28.44
C LYS A 143 22.05 -8.04 29.10
N ARG A 144 22.85 -8.79 28.33
CA ARG A 144 23.84 -9.74 28.88
C ARG A 144 24.96 -9.04 29.62
N THR A 145 25.46 -7.92 29.09
CA THR A 145 26.51 -7.13 29.75
C THR A 145 26.07 -6.61 31.11
N THR A 146 24.83 -6.12 31.22
CA THR A 146 24.29 -5.61 32.49
C THR A 146 24.05 -6.73 33.52
N GLN A 147 23.81 -7.98 33.11
CA GLN A 147 23.63 -9.10 34.02
C GLN A 147 24.95 -9.71 34.55
N THR A 148 26.08 -9.35 33.93
CA THR A 148 27.41 -9.88 34.27
C THR A 148 28.25 -8.88 35.07
N MET A 149 27.72 -7.68 35.35
CA MET A 149 28.28 -6.68 36.28
C MET A 149 27.58 -6.80 37.64
#